data_AF-A0A2A5DM81-F1
#
_entry.id   AF-A0A2A5DM81-F1
#
_cell.length_a   1.000
_cell.length_b   1.000
_cell.length_c   1.000
_cell.angle_alpha   90.00
_cell.angle_beta   90.00
_cell.angle_gamma   90.00
#
_symmetry.space_group_name_H-M   'P 1'
#
loop_
_entity.id
_entity.type
_entity.pdbx_description
1 polymer ?
#
loop_
_entity_poly.entity_id
_entity_poly.type
_entity_poly.pdbx_seq_one_letter_code
_entity_poly.pdbx_strand_id
1 'polypeptide(L)'
;MKTPEEVQALKDNWLDDPCYDIEQTIGFHHHKQELLYFREEKEAEWAEKESDRIHERAFALNVTVEAMEKIEVLEHNESFFTESAKNKLAHYLAAFKPHGARPFTTDEIGEIKEIVDHIIMAATIVIEREELQKPAKNPGPVKTAQT
;
A
#
# COMPACT_ATOMS: atom_id res chain seq x y z
N MET A 1 36.40 -14.14 3.94
CA MET A 1 35.67 -13.27 4.89
C MET A 1 35.56 -11.91 4.22
N LYS A 2 34.37 -11.29 4.26
CA LYS A 2 34.14 -9.97 3.66
C LYS A 2 34.70 -8.87 4.57
N THR A 3 35.09 -7.75 4.00
CA THR A 3 35.58 -6.61 4.78
C THR A 3 34.42 -5.83 5.40
N PRO A 4 34.65 -5.05 6.47
CA PRO A 4 33.63 -4.16 7.02
C PRO A 4 33.01 -3.21 5.99
N GLU A 5 33.81 -2.73 5.02
CA GLU A 5 33.33 -1.87 3.94
C GLU A 5 32.39 -2.61 2.99
N GLU A 6 32.68 -3.88 2.66
CA GLU A 6 31.79 -4.71 1.85
C GLU A 6 30.47 -5.02 2.58
N VAL A 7 30.50 -5.17 3.91
CA VAL A 7 29.30 -5.36 4.73
C VAL A 7 28.47 -4.08 4.78
N GLN A 8 29.10 -2.91 4.92
CA GLN A 8 28.39 -1.63 4.90
C GLN A 8 27.73 -1.38 3.54
N ALA A 9 28.44 -1.64 2.44
CA ALA A 9 27.86 -1.51 1.10
C ALA A 9 26.64 -2.44 0.89
N LEU A 10 26.65 -3.65 1.49
CA LEU A 10 25.49 -4.53 1.46
C LEU A 10 24.31 -3.94 2.24
N LYS A 11 24.55 -3.37 3.42
CA LYS A 11 23.52 -2.70 4.23
C LYS A 11 22.90 -1.52 3.49
N ASP A 12 23.73 -0.68 2.86
CA ASP A 12 23.27 0.49 2.11
C ASP A 12 22.37 0.07 0.93
N ASN A 13 22.80 -0.92 0.13
CA ASN A 13 21.98 -1.44 -0.97
C ASN A 13 20.66 -2.06 -0.49
N TRP A 14 20.67 -2.72 0.67
CA TRP A 14 19.47 -3.32 1.23
C TRP A 14 18.50 -2.26 1.77
N LEU A 15 18.99 -1.13 2.30
CA LEU A 15 18.12 -0.02 2.72
C LEU A 15 17.36 0.60 1.54
N ASP A 16 17.91 0.53 0.33
CA ASP A 16 17.25 0.99 -0.90
C ASP A 16 16.13 0.02 -1.35
N ASP A 17 16.27 -1.28 -1.11
CA ASP A 17 15.29 -2.32 -1.46
C ASP A 17 15.24 -3.45 -0.40
N PRO A 18 14.55 -3.24 0.74
CA PRO A 18 14.51 -4.19 1.85
C PRO A 18 13.49 -5.32 1.61
N CYS A 19 13.55 -5.97 0.44
CA CYS A 19 12.60 -7.01 0.03
C CYS A 19 13.07 -8.44 0.30
N TYR A 20 14.25 -8.62 0.91
CA TYR A 20 14.86 -9.93 1.16
C TYR A 20 15.62 -10.00 2.49
N ASP A 21 15.89 -11.22 2.95
CA ASP A 21 16.65 -11.50 4.17
C ASP A 21 18.15 -11.24 3.96
N ILE A 22 18.62 -10.05 4.35
CA ILE A 22 20.00 -9.60 4.15
C ILE A 22 21.05 -10.56 4.74
N GLU A 23 20.73 -11.23 5.84
CA GLU A 23 21.60 -12.21 6.52
C GLU A 23 21.76 -13.53 5.76
N GLN A 24 20.94 -13.78 4.74
CA GLN A 24 21.03 -14.95 3.85
C GLN A 24 21.84 -14.64 2.58
N THR A 25 22.41 -13.44 2.46
CA THR A 25 23.20 -13.03 1.30
C THR A 25 24.44 -13.92 1.14
N ILE A 26 24.56 -14.57 -0.02
CA ILE A 26 25.68 -15.47 -0.33
C ILE A 26 27.00 -14.71 -0.23
N GLY A 27 27.97 -15.31 0.46
CA GLY A 27 29.31 -14.73 0.68
C GLY A 27 29.45 -13.94 1.99
N PHE A 28 28.36 -13.69 2.72
CA PHE A 28 28.34 -12.92 3.97
C PHE A 28 28.02 -13.76 5.22
N HIS A 29 28.07 -15.09 5.12
CA HIS A 29 27.74 -16.03 6.22
C HIS A 29 28.42 -15.72 7.57
N HIS A 30 29.65 -15.18 7.55
CA HIS A 30 30.38 -14.80 8.77
C HIS A 30 29.79 -13.58 9.49
N HIS A 31 28.98 -12.77 8.81
CA HIS A 31 28.31 -11.57 9.32
C HIS A 31 26.81 -11.80 9.56
N LYS A 32 26.34 -13.06 9.52
CA LYS A 32 24.91 -13.39 9.61
C LYS A 32 24.23 -12.77 10.83
N GLN A 33 24.86 -12.84 12.01
CA GLN A 33 24.29 -12.27 13.24
C GLN A 33 24.21 -10.74 13.20
N GLU A 34 25.25 -10.09 12.69
CA GLU A 34 25.30 -8.64 12.51
C GLU A 34 24.22 -8.15 11.55
N LEU A 35 24.05 -8.86 10.43
CA LEU A 35 23.06 -8.54 9.40
C LEU A 35 21.63 -8.79 9.87
N LEU A 36 21.40 -9.85 10.65
CA LEU A 36 20.11 -10.12 11.29
C LEU A 36 19.73 -9.00 12.26
N TYR A 37 20.65 -8.64 13.16
CA TYR A 37 20.42 -7.55 14.12
C TYR A 37 20.13 -6.22 13.41
N PHE A 38 20.87 -5.93 12.35
CA PHE A 38 20.65 -4.74 11.53
C PHE A 38 19.25 -4.73 10.89
N ARG A 39 18.79 -5.86 10.31
CA ARG A 39 17.42 -5.97 9.77
C ARG A 39 16.39 -5.72 10.86
N GLU A 40 16.50 -6.41 11.99
CA GLU A 40 15.55 -6.31 13.11
C GLU A 40 15.49 -4.88 13.69
N GLU A 41 16.64 -4.21 13.83
CA GLU A 41 16.69 -2.80 14.27
C GLU A 41 15.95 -1.89 13.28
N LYS A 42 16.16 -2.07 11.97
CA LYS A 42 15.51 -1.26 10.94
C LYS A 42 14.02 -1.53 10.81
N GLU A 43 13.60 -2.79 10.86
CA GLU A 43 12.19 -3.16 10.88
C GLU A 43 11.48 -2.57 12.11
N ALA A 44 12.11 -2.60 13.28
CA ALA A 44 11.57 -1.98 14.49
C ALA A 44 11.46 -0.44 14.35
N GLU A 45 12.50 0.22 13.85
CA GLU A 45 12.51 1.66 13.59
C GLU A 45 11.40 2.07 12.60
N TRP A 46 11.21 1.30 11.53
CA TRP A 46 10.16 1.55 10.55
C TRP A 46 8.76 1.27 11.10
N ALA A 47 8.60 0.21 11.89
CA ALA A 47 7.32 -0.09 12.54
C ALA A 47 6.90 0.99 13.55
N GLU A 48 7.85 1.54 14.32
CA GLU A 48 7.58 2.66 15.23
C GLU A 48 7.18 3.92 14.47
N LYS A 49 7.96 4.31 13.44
CA LYS A 49 7.62 5.47 12.59
C LYS A 49 6.27 5.31 11.90
N GLU A 50 5.96 4.11 11.44
CA GLU A 50 4.69 3.81 10.79
C GLU A 50 3.53 3.90 11.79
N SER A 51 3.71 3.35 12.99
CA SER A 51 2.75 3.51 14.08
C SER A 51 2.51 5.00 14.38
N ASP A 52 3.55 5.79 14.57
CA ASP A 52 3.43 7.22 14.84
C ASP A 52 2.71 7.96 13.72
N ARG A 53 3.05 7.66 12.47
CA ARG A 53 2.40 8.24 11.28
C ARG A 53 0.91 7.93 11.24
N ILE A 54 0.51 6.69 11.53
CA ILE A 54 -0.90 6.28 11.58
C ILE A 54 -1.62 7.00 12.74
N HIS A 55 -1.01 7.09 13.92
CA HIS A 55 -1.58 7.79 15.06
C HIS A 55 -1.78 9.29 14.79
N GLU A 56 -0.80 9.95 14.18
CA GLU A 56 -0.88 11.36 13.78
C GLU A 56 -2.01 11.59 12.77
N ARG A 57 -2.13 10.73 11.73
CA ARG A 57 -3.22 10.81 10.75
C ARG A 57 -4.58 10.55 11.40
N ALA A 58 -4.69 9.54 12.25
CA ALA A 58 -5.92 9.21 12.97
C ALA A 58 -6.37 10.39 13.85
N PHE A 59 -5.44 11.01 14.56
CA PHE A 59 -5.68 12.20 15.37
C PHE A 59 -6.14 13.39 14.50
N ALA A 60 -5.45 13.66 13.39
CA ALA A 60 -5.78 14.76 12.48
C ALA A 60 -7.19 14.63 11.87
N LEU A 61 -7.64 13.40 11.60
CA LEU A 61 -8.98 13.11 11.08
C LEU A 61 -10.03 12.87 12.17
N ASN A 62 -9.64 12.87 13.45
CA ASN A 62 -10.49 12.55 14.60
C ASN A 62 -11.22 11.20 14.45
N VAL A 63 -10.46 10.19 14.02
CA VAL A 63 -10.89 8.78 13.88
C VAL A 63 -10.07 7.88 14.78
N THR A 64 -10.47 6.62 14.93
CA THR A 64 -9.66 5.64 15.67
C THR A 64 -8.47 5.17 14.83
N VAL A 65 -7.41 4.68 15.48
CA VAL A 65 -6.25 4.07 14.80
C VAL A 65 -6.69 2.90 13.91
N GLU A 66 -7.57 2.04 14.41
CA GLU A 66 -8.15 0.92 13.64
C GLU A 66 -8.90 1.40 12.38
N ALA A 67 -9.68 2.49 12.47
CA ALA A 67 -10.33 3.07 11.31
C ALA A 67 -9.31 3.64 10.32
N MET A 68 -8.21 4.23 10.81
CA MET A 68 -7.15 4.77 9.98
C MET A 68 -6.39 3.67 9.23
N GLU A 69 -5.99 2.58 9.90
CA GLU A 69 -5.38 1.41 9.25
C GLU A 69 -6.25 0.87 8.12
N LYS A 70 -7.57 0.79 8.36
CA LYS A 70 -8.53 0.39 7.33
C LYS A 70 -8.64 1.41 6.20
N ILE A 71 -8.64 2.71 6.50
CA ILE A 71 -8.65 3.78 5.49
C ILE A 71 -7.43 3.65 4.57
N GLU A 72 -6.24 3.34 5.07
CA GLU A 72 -5.03 3.22 4.23
C GLU A 72 -5.10 2.02 3.27
N VAL A 73 -5.61 0.89 3.75
CA VAL A 73 -5.91 -0.28 2.89
C VAL A 73 -6.91 0.10 1.80
N LEU A 74 -7.95 0.85 2.15
CA LEU A 74 -8.95 1.33 1.20
C LEU A 74 -8.34 2.33 0.19
N GLU A 75 -7.50 3.27 0.62
CA GLU A 75 -6.80 4.21 -0.26
C GLU A 75 -5.90 3.48 -1.28
N HIS A 76 -5.17 2.45 -0.83
CA HIS A 76 -4.36 1.63 -1.72
C HIS A 76 -5.22 0.88 -2.75
N ASN A 77 -6.30 0.24 -2.30
CA ASN A 77 -7.20 -0.52 -3.17
C ASN A 77 -7.95 0.38 -4.16
N GLU A 78 -8.40 1.56 -3.73
CA GLU A 78 -9.03 2.57 -4.58
C GLU A 78 -8.10 2.93 -5.75
N SER A 79 -6.83 3.22 -5.42
CA SER A 79 -5.81 3.55 -6.41
C SER A 79 -5.62 2.39 -7.41
N PHE A 80 -5.49 1.16 -6.90
CA PHE A 80 -5.35 -0.03 -7.74
C PHE A 80 -6.52 -0.21 -8.72
N PHE A 81 -7.76 -0.21 -8.23
CA PHE A 81 -8.93 -0.43 -9.08
C PHE A 81 -9.16 0.73 -10.06
N THR A 82 -8.88 1.95 -9.63
CA THR A 82 -8.97 3.14 -10.49
C THR A 82 -7.97 3.07 -11.65
N GLU A 83 -6.70 2.78 -11.37
CA GLU A 83 -5.67 2.67 -12.41
C GLU A 83 -5.92 1.47 -13.32
N SER A 84 -6.38 0.35 -12.75
CA SER A 84 -6.76 -0.82 -13.54
C SER A 84 -7.93 -0.53 -14.50
N ALA A 85 -8.97 0.16 -14.02
CA ALA A 85 -10.10 0.58 -14.87
C ALA A 85 -9.65 1.53 -15.99
N LYS A 86 -8.80 2.53 -15.67
CA LYS A 86 -8.23 3.46 -16.66
C LYS A 86 -7.46 2.72 -17.74
N ASN A 87 -6.57 1.80 -17.35
CA ASN A 87 -5.74 1.05 -18.29
C ASN A 87 -6.58 0.14 -19.20
N LYS A 88 -7.57 -0.56 -18.63
CA LYS A 88 -8.50 -1.39 -19.41
C LYS A 88 -9.33 -0.54 -20.37
N LEU A 89 -9.85 0.60 -19.92
CA LEU A 89 -10.60 1.51 -20.77
C LEU A 89 -9.73 2.08 -21.90
N ALA A 90 -8.49 2.48 -21.62
CA ALA A 90 -7.56 2.95 -22.62
C ALA A 90 -7.27 1.87 -23.68
N HIS A 91 -7.08 0.63 -23.24
CA HIS A 91 -6.89 -0.51 -24.14
C HIS A 91 -8.13 -0.75 -25.02
N TYR A 92 -9.32 -0.80 -24.40
CA TYR A 92 -10.58 -0.95 -25.09
C TYR A 92 -10.79 0.13 -26.15
N LEU A 93 -10.59 1.41 -25.78
CA LEU A 93 -10.75 2.54 -26.69
C LEU A 93 -9.73 2.54 -27.83
N ALA A 94 -8.49 2.10 -27.58
CA ALA A 94 -7.48 1.96 -28.62
C ALA A 94 -7.82 0.86 -29.64
N ALA A 95 -8.45 -0.23 -29.18
CA ALA A 95 -8.91 -1.33 -30.02
C ALA A 95 -10.31 -1.09 -30.65
N PHE A 96 -11.04 -0.09 -30.16
CA PHE A 96 -12.43 0.15 -30.50
C PHE A 96 -12.61 0.46 -31.98
N LYS A 97 -13.46 -0.34 -32.66
CA LYS A 97 -13.86 -0.11 -34.05
C LYS A 97 -15.32 0.32 -34.08
N PRO A 98 -15.67 1.42 -34.77
CA PRO A 98 -17.05 1.88 -34.88
C PRO A 98 -17.98 0.75 -35.31
N HIS A 99 -19.05 0.53 -34.56
CA HIS A 99 -19.93 -0.62 -34.77
C HIS A 99 -20.94 -0.43 -35.89
N GLY A 100 -21.25 0.81 -36.29
CA GLY A 100 -22.38 1.06 -37.19
C GLY A 100 -23.66 0.44 -36.60
N ALA A 101 -24.25 -0.52 -37.32
CA ALA A 101 -25.41 -1.30 -36.86
C ALA A 101 -25.07 -2.70 -36.31
N ARG A 102 -23.80 -3.10 -36.21
CA ARG A 102 -23.44 -4.44 -35.70
C ARG A 102 -23.63 -4.50 -34.18
N PRO A 103 -24.15 -5.62 -33.63
CA PRO A 103 -24.16 -5.83 -32.19
C PRO A 103 -22.73 -5.98 -31.64
N PHE A 104 -22.57 -5.76 -30.34
CA PHE A 104 -21.35 -6.10 -29.62
C PHE A 104 -21.15 -7.62 -29.58
N THR A 105 -19.90 -8.06 -29.67
CA THR A 105 -19.52 -9.45 -29.45
C THR A 105 -19.55 -9.79 -27.96
N THR A 106 -19.56 -11.08 -27.63
CA THR A 106 -19.45 -11.54 -26.24
C THR A 106 -18.15 -11.05 -25.58
N ASP A 107 -17.05 -11.03 -26.33
CA ASP A 107 -15.76 -10.57 -25.83
C ASP A 107 -15.78 -9.07 -25.52
N GLU A 108 -16.33 -8.24 -26.42
CA GLU A 108 -16.49 -6.80 -26.21
C GLU A 108 -17.37 -6.50 -24.99
N ILE A 109 -18.45 -7.27 -24.81
CA ILE A 109 -19.31 -7.16 -23.61
C ILE A 109 -18.54 -7.57 -22.36
N GLY A 110 -17.72 -8.62 -22.43
CA GLY A 110 -16.87 -9.08 -21.34
C GLY A 110 -15.87 -8.02 -20.89
N GLU A 111 -15.16 -7.41 -21.84
CA GLU A 111 -14.21 -6.32 -21.57
C GLU A 111 -14.88 -5.10 -20.94
N ILE A 112 -16.03 -4.67 -21.48
CA ILE A 112 -16.83 -3.58 -20.89
C ILE A 112 -17.24 -3.94 -19.46
N LYS A 113 -17.69 -5.17 -19.23
CA LYS A 113 -18.12 -5.62 -17.90
C LYS A 113 -16.97 -5.58 -16.90
N GLU A 114 -15.78 -6.04 -17.26
CA GLU A 114 -14.60 -5.96 -16.38
C GLU A 114 -14.24 -4.51 -16.03
N ILE A 115 -14.29 -3.59 -16.99
CA ILE A 115 -14.07 -2.16 -16.75
C ILE A 115 -15.09 -1.63 -15.75
N VAL A 116 -16.37 -1.92 -15.97
CA VAL A 116 -17.47 -1.49 -15.08
C VAL A 116 -17.31 -2.09 -13.68
N ASP A 117 -16.95 -3.37 -13.57
CA ASP A 117 -16.74 -4.04 -12.29
C ASP A 117 -15.61 -3.34 -11.49
N HIS A 118 -14.51 -2.95 -12.13
CA HIS A 118 -13.42 -2.22 -11.48
C HIS A 118 -13.84 -0.81 -11.03
N ILE A 119 -14.65 -0.10 -11.84
CA ILE A 119 -15.21 1.21 -11.47
C ILE A 119 -16.12 1.07 -10.25
N ILE A 120 -16.98 0.04 -10.22
CA ILE A 120 -17.88 -0.23 -9.09
C ILE A 120 -17.07 -0.53 -7.82
N MET A 121 -16.01 -1.33 -7.92
CA MET A 121 -15.13 -1.62 -6.78
C MET A 121 -14.49 -0.34 -6.24
N ALA A 122 -13.89 0.49 -7.10
CA ALA A 122 -13.32 1.77 -6.69
C ALA A 122 -14.36 2.69 -6.02
N ALA A 123 -15.56 2.82 -6.60
CA ALA A 123 -16.62 3.64 -6.03
C ALA A 123 -17.12 3.11 -4.67
N THR A 124 -17.24 1.79 -4.52
CA THR A 124 -17.63 1.15 -3.26
C THR A 124 -16.60 1.43 -2.16
N ILE A 125 -15.31 1.33 -2.50
CA ILE A 125 -14.20 1.63 -1.60
C ILE A 125 -14.23 3.10 -1.14
N VAL A 126 -14.48 4.04 -2.07
CA VAL A 126 -14.61 5.47 -1.73
C VAL A 126 -15.74 5.69 -0.72
N ILE A 127 -16.91 5.09 -0.96
CA ILE A 127 -18.05 5.21 -0.04
C ILE A 127 -17.68 4.67 1.34
N GLU A 128 -17.07 3.48 1.41
CA GLU A 128 -16.66 2.88 2.68
C GLU A 128 -15.63 3.74 3.43
N ARG A 129 -14.65 4.30 2.70
CA ARG A 129 -13.66 5.20 3.28
C ARG A 129 -14.30 6.47 3.85
N GLU A 130 -15.22 7.09 3.10
CA GLU A 130 -15.94 8.30 3.56
C GLU A 130 -16.77 8.03 4.82
N GLU A 131 -17.36 6.84 4.95
CA GLU A 131 -18.05 6.44 6.19
C GLU A 131 -17.09 6.34 7.39
N LEU A 132 -15.89 5.79 7.19
CA LEU A 132 -14.87 5.66 8.24
C LEU A 132 -14.24 7.01 8.64
N GLN A 133 -14.18 7.97 7.72
CA GLN A 133 -13.66 9.31 7.98
C GLN A 133 -14.63 10.20 8.78
N LYS A 134 -15.86 9.73 9.03
CA LYS A 134 -16.79 10.48 9.87
C LYS A 134 -16.24 10.55 11.30
N PRO A 135 -16.21 11.75 11.92
CA PRO A 135 -15.62 11.92 13.23
C PRO A 135 -16.31 11.02 14.26
N ALA A 136 -15.52 10.42 15.14
CA ALA A 136 -16.04 9.60 16.22
C ALA A 136 -17.00 10.43 17.09
N LYS A 137 -18.19 9.90 17.39
CA LYS A 137 -19.22 10.59 18.20
C LYS A 137 -18.80 10.86 19.66
N ASN A 138 -17.63 10.39 20.09
CA ASN A 138 -16.99 10.72 21.36
C ASN A 138 -15.49 10.35 21.28
N PRO A 139 -14.58 11.30 21.03
CA PRO A 139 -13.17 11.06 21.27
C PRO A 139 -13.01 10.96 22.78
N GLY A 140 -12.76 9.76 23.31
CA GLY A 140 -12.45 9.58 24.73
C GLY A 140 -11.31 10.50 25.19
N PRO A 141 -11.20 10.81 26.48
CA PRO A 141 -10.29 11.85 26.96
C PRO A 141 -8.85 11.52 26.59
N VAL A 142 -8.22 12.46 25.86
CA VAL A 142 -6.80 12.45 25.52
C VAL A 142 -6.02 12.43 26.84
N LYS A 143 -5.31 11.33 27.12
CA LYS A 143 -4.34 11.30 28.22
C LYS A 143 -3.17 12.18 27.81
N THR A 144 -3.17 13.43 28.26
CA THR A 144 -1.97 14.27 28.23
C THR A 144 -0.88 13.59 29.07
N ALA A 145 0.21 13.18 28.41
CA ALA A 145 1.42 12.75 29.09
C ALA A 145 1.89 13.89 30.02
N GLN A 146 1.96 13.61 31.31
CA GLN A 146 2.56 14.50 32.29
C GLN A 146 4.09 14.38 32.17
N THR A 147 4.73 15.49 31.81
CA THR A 147 6.17 15.77 31.97
C THR A 147 6.62 15.71 33.42
#